data_AF-L9MDZ4-F1
#
_entry.id   AF-L9MDZ4-F1
#
_cell.length_a   1.000
_cell.length_b   1.000
_cell.length_c   1.000
_cell.angle_alpha   90.00
_cell.angle_beta   90.00
_cell.angle_gamma   90.00
#
_symmetry.space_group_name_H-M   'P 1'
#
loop_
_entity.id
_entity.type
_entity.pdbx_description
1 polymer ?
#
loop_
_entity_poly.entity_id
_entity_poly.type
_entity_poly.pdbx_seq_one_letter_code
_entity_poly.pdbx_strand_id
1 'polypeptide(L)' 'MSLYEQISDEITLMDAGEQKWIGQDLPLESMVAVELLLQDFQEDKIIKIRRKNHEKHSGLKQVDRVLVEKL' A
#
# COMPACT_ATOMS: atom_id res chain seq x y z
N MET A 1 16.41 -7.60 2.84
CA MET A 1 15.67 -6.63 2.02
C MET A 1 14.73 -5.89 2.94
N SER A 2 14.67 -4.57 2.80
CA SER A 2 13.72 -3.74 3.54
C SER A 2 12.30 -3.98 3.03
N LEU A 3 11.30 -3.83 3.90
CA LEU A 3 9.89 -3.96 3.54
C LEU A 3 9.49 -3.02 2.38
N TYR A 4 10.05 -1.80 2.37
CA TYR A 4 9.80 -0.81 1.31
C TYR A 4 10.34 -1.26 -0.05
N GLU A 5 11.53 -1.84 -0.07
CA GLU A 5 12.13 -2.38 -1.31
C GLU A 5 11.29 -3.52 -1.84
N GLN A 6 10.82 -4.41 -0.97
CA GLN A 6 9.94 -5.52 -1.37
C GLN A 6 8.62 -5.03 -1.98
N ILE A 7 7.96 -4.05 -1.36
CA ILE A 7 6.70 -3.49 -1.87
C ILE A 7 6.94 -2.70 -3.17
N SER A 8 8.04 -1.95 -3.25
CA SER A 8 8.44 -1.21 -4.45
C SER A 8 8.67 -2.15 -5.62
N ASP A 9 9.46 -3.21 -5.41
CA ASP A 9 9.72 -4.22 -6.43
C ASP A 9 8.42 -4.89 -6.85
N GLU A 10 7.56 -5.25 -5.90
CA GLU A 10 6.27 -5.87 -6.18
C GLU A 10 5.38 -4.99 -7.06
N ILE A 11 5.24 -3.70 -6.75
CA ILE A 11 4.46 -2.73 -7.54
C ILE A 11 5.08 -2.51 -8.93
N THR A 12 6.40 -2.54 -9.01
CA THR A 12 7.12 -2.38 -10.28
C THR A 12 6.92 -3.59 -11.18
N LEU A 13 6.82 -4.78 -10.59
CA LEU A 13 6.61 -6.06 -11.28
C LEU A 13 5.14 -6.40 -11.57
N MET A 14 4.18 -5.65 -11.03
CA MET A 14 2.75 -5.82 -11.34
C MET A 14 2.47 -5.59 -12.82
N ASP A 15 1.57 -6.39 -13.38
CA ASP A 15 1.05 -6.18 -14.74
C ASP A 15 0.08 -4.99 -14.77
N ALA A 16 0.00 -4.30 -15.91
CA ALA A 16 -0.91 -3.16 -16.08
C ALA A 16 -2.37 -3.59 -15.87
N GLY A 17 -3.09 -2.87 -15.01
CA GLY A 17 -4.46 -3.21 -14.59
C GLY A 17 -4.56 -4.29 -13.52
N GLU A 18 -3.44 -4.89 -13.07
CA GLU A 18 -3.42 -5.79 -11.93
C GLU A 18 -3.77 -5.04 -10.64
N GLN A 19 -4.52 -5.69 -9.75
CA GLN A 19 -4.91 -5.15 -8.46
C GLN A 19 -4.31 -5.99 -7.32
N LYS A 20 -3.73 -5.32 -6.33
CA LYS A 20 -3.10 -5.99 -5.20
C LYS A 20 -3.36 -5.30 -3.87
N TRP A 21 -3.60 -6.10 -2.84
CA TRP A 21 -3.69 -5.61 -1.46
C TRP A 21 -2.29 -5.57 -0.85
N ILE A 22 -1.89 -4.39 -0.40
CA ILE A 22 -0.62 -4.14 0.28
C ILE A 22 -0.88 -3.94 1.77
N GLY A 23 -0.04 -4.54 2.60
CA GLY A 23 0.03 -4.27 4.02
C GLY A 23 -0.75 -5.19 4.95
N GLN A 24 -1.33 -6.27 4.42
CA GLN A 24 -1.93 -7.31 5.24
C GLN A 24 -0.88 -7.86 6.23
N ASP A 25 -1.19 -7.80 7.53
CA ASP A 25 -0.32 -8.23 8.64
C ASP A 25 0.90 -7.33 8.95
N LEU A 26 0.92 -6.08 8.48
CA LEU A 26 1.96 -5.12 8.87
C LEU A 26 1.67 -4.41 10.20
N PRO A 27 2.70 -4.16 11.04
CA PRO A 27 2.58 -3.26 12.18
C PRO A 27 2.13 -1.86 11.76
N LEU A 28 1.41 -1.15 12.63
CA LEU A 28 0.86 0.18 12.36
C LEU A 28 1.92 1.19 11.90
N GLU A 29 3.09 1.21 12.56
CA GLU A 29 4.21 2.08 12.20
C GLU A 29 4.70 1.85 10.77
N SER A 30 4.73 0.59 10.35
CA SER A 30 5.11 0.20 8.99
C SER A 30 4.02 0.56 7.99
N MET A 31 2.74 0.43 8.35
CA MET A 31 1.62 0.81 7.48
C MET A 31 1.61 2.28 7.11
N VAL A 32 1.92 3.18 8.06
CA VAL A 32 1.99 4.63 7.78
C VAL A 32 3.05 4.92 6.73
N ALA A 33 4.22 4.30 6.85
CA ALA A 33 5.32 4.56 5.94
C ALA A 33 5.11 3.88 4.58
N VAL A 34 4.47 2.70 4.54
CA VAL A 34 4.01 2.09 3.29
C VAL A 34 2.99 2.97 2.59
N GLU A 35 2.07 3.59 3.33
CA GLU A 35 1.11 4.52 2.76
C GLU A 35 1.79 5.73 2.09
N LEU A 36 2.83 6.30 2.70
CA LEU A 36 3.63 7.38 2.10
C LEU A 36 4.29 6.91 0.79
N LEU A 37 4.91 5.72 0.80
CA LEU A 37 5.51 5.14 -0.41
C LEU A 37 4.47 4.95 -1.53
N LEU A 38 3.28 4.44 -1.19
CA LEU A 38 2.20 4.26 -2.16
C LEU A 38 1.67 5.59 -2.70
N GLN A 39 1.73 6.67 -1.91
CA GLN A 39 1.41 8.02 -2.38
C GLN A 39 2.42 8.50 -3.42
N ASP A 40 3.72 8.29 -3.19
CA ASP A 40 4.76 8.66 -4.16
C ASP A 40 4.52 7.95 -5.52
N PHE A 41 4.26 6.62 -5.49
CA PHE A 41 3.92 5.86 -6.70
C PHE A 41 2.64 6.33 -7.38
N GLN A 42 1.68 6.84 -6.61
CA GLN A 42 0.44 7.40 -7.16
C GLN A 42 0.69 8.76 -7.81
N GLU A 43 1.54 9.60 -7.22
CA GLU A 43 1.94 10.90 -7.78
C GLU A 43 2.70 10.72 -9.10
N ASP A 44 3.57 9.72 -9.16
CA ASP A 44 4.28 9.31 -10.38
C ASP A 44 3.38 8.61 -11.41
N LYS A 45 2.08 8.44 -11.11
CA LYS A 45 1.09 7.77 -11.97
C LYS A 45 1.47 6.33 -12.32
N ILE A 46 2.22 5.67 -11.44
CA ILE A 46 2.60 4.27 -11.57
C ILE A 46 1.42 3.38 -11.12
N ILE A 47 0.68 3.80 -10.10
CA ILE A 47 -0.49 3.09 -9.57
C ILE A 47 -1.67 4.03 -9.29
N LYS A 48 -2.85 3.45 -9.07
CA LYS A 48 -4.01 4.10 -8.43
C LYS A 48 -4.34 3.41 -7.11
N ILE A 49 -4.51 4.19 -6.04
CA ILE A 49 -5.09 3.69 -4.80
C ILE A 49 -6.62 3.59 -4.98
N ARG A 50 -7.17 2.38 -4.85
CA ARG A 50 -8.59 2.08 -5.03
C ARG A 50 -9.36 2.08 -3.71
N ARG A 51 -8.80 1.45 -2.67
CA ARG A 51 -9.48 1.29 -1.38
C ARG A 51 -8.46 1.23 -0.24
N LYS A 52 -8.82 1.77 0.91
CA LYS A 52 -8.09 1.57 2.17
C LYS A 52 -9.02 0.91 3.17
N ASN A 53 -8.58 -0.20 3.76
CA ASN A 53 -9.33 -0.83 4.84
C ASN A 53 -8.88 -0.21 6.16
N HIS A 54 -9.86 0.24 6.96
CA HIS A 54 -9.60 0.80 8.27
C HIS A 54 -10.31 -0.05 9.32
N GLU A 55 -9.60 -0.92 10.01
CA GLU A 55 -10.13 -1.70 11.12
C GLU A 55 -9.81 -0.97 12.43
N LYS A 56 -10.85 -0.75 13.24
CA LYS A 56 -10.72 -0.05 14.53
C LYS A 56 -10.76 -1.06 15.65
N HIS A 57 -9.62 -1.29 16.30
CA HIS A 57 -9.61 -2.04 17.56
C HIS A 57 -9.57 -1.15 18.82
N SER A 58 -9.27 0.16 18.72
CA SER A 58 -9.06 1.00 19.93
C SER A 58 -9.42 2.49 19.81
N GLY A 59 -10.25 2.88 18.83
CA GLY A 59 -10.75 4.27 18.72
C GLY A 59 -9.86 5.24 17.92
N LEU A 60 -8.61 4.87 17.63
CA LEU A 60 -7.76 5.55 16.64
C LEU A 60 -8.04 4.96 15.23
N LYS A 61 -7.97 5.80 14.17
CA LYS A 61 -8.10 5.34 12.78
C LYS A 61 -6.82 4.61 12.40
N GLN A 62 -6.89 3.30 12.22
CA GLN A 62 -5.79 2.46 11.72
C GLN A 62 -6.09 2.04 10.28
N VAL A 63 -5.07 1.98 9.43
CA VAL A 63 -5.14 1.42 8.07
C VAL A 63 -4.49 0.06 8.10
N ASP A 64 -5.22 -1.00 7.78
CA ASP A 64 -4.69 -2.38 7.83
C ASP A 64 -4.23 -2.88 6.47
N ARG A 65 -4.81 -2.35 5.39
CA ARG A 65 -4.37 -2.68 4.03
C ARG A 65 -4.86 -1.66 3.01
N VAL A 66 -4.10 -1.53 1.94
CA VAL A 66 -4.38 -0.63 0.82
C VAL A 66 -4.49 -1.45 -0.46
N LEU A 67 -5.60 -1.32 -1.18
CA LEU A 67 -5.78 -1.89 -2.51
C LEU A 67 -5.24 -0.90 -3.54
N VAL A 68 -4.26 -1.35 -4.31
CA VAL A 68 -3.66 -0.59 -5.40
C VAL A 68 -3.93 -1.28 -6.73
N GLU A 69 -3.97 -0.49 -7.80
CA GLU A 69 -4.11 -0.94 -9.19
C GLU A 69 -2.96 -0.36 -10.01
N LYS A 70 -2.25 -1.18 -10.77
CA LYS A 70 -1.20 -0.71 -11.68
C LYS A 70 -1.80 0.04 -12.86
N LEU A 71 -1.19 1.16 -13.23
CA LEU A 71 -1.59 1.97 -14.40
C LEU A 71 -0.92 1.57 -15.70
#